data_AF-A0A1I5JL08-F1
#
_entry.id   AF-A0A1I5JL08-F1
#
_cell.length_a   1.000
_cell.length_b   1.000
_cell.length_c   1.000
_cell.angle_alpha   90.00
_cell.angle_beta   90.00
_cell.angle_gamma   90.00
#
_symmetry.space_group_name_H-M   'P 1'
#
loop_
_entity.id
_entity.type
_entity.pdbx_description
1 polymer ?
#
loop_
_entity_poly.entity_id
_entity_poly.type
_entity_poly.pdbx_seq_one_letter_code
_entity_poly.pdbx_strand_id
1 'polypeptide(L)'
;MSAPALVFLAPPPSGGPHDPADPPVAPPARDRDRQPAGPLRMTRGARQAAEGMRVTDADVQECLDAPDDATPDERTPSRTHFRRGRLVVLAAADGTVLRVDRRRR
;
A
#
# COMPACT_ATOMS: atom_id res chain seq x y z
N MET A 1 37.00 -34.37 8.62
CA MET A 1 37.03 -33.56 9.86
C MET A 1 35.74 -32.77 9.91
N SER A 2 34.85 -33.05 10.86
CA SER A 2 33.47 -32.53 10.93
C SER A 2 33.41 -31.38 11.94
N ALA A 3 32.85 -30.23 11.55
CA ALA A 3 32.65 -29.08 12.44
C ALA A 3 31.39 -29.28 13.32
N PRO A 4 31.39 -28.87 14.61
CA PRO A 4 30.22 -28.96 15.45
C PRO A 4 29.24 -27.79 15.21
N ALA A 5 27.96 -28.12 15.08
CA ALA A 5 26.88 -27.13 14.95
C ALA A 5 26.56 -26.49 16.32
N LEU A 6 26.51 -25.16 16.37
CA LEU A 6 26.07 -24.39 17.54
C LEU A 6 24.54 -24.46 17.63
N VAL A 7 24.03 -25.15 18.65
CA VAL A 7 22.60 -25.23 18.97
C VAL A 7 22.22 -24.01 19.80
N PHE A 8 21.40 -23.13 19.23
CA PHE A 8 20.80 -21.99 19.95
C PHE A 8 19.56 -22.50 20.72
N LEU A 9 19.65 -22.61 22.05
CA LEU A 9 18.49 -22.91 22.89
C LEU A 9 17.59 -21.68 22.98
N ALA A 10 16.44 -21.73 22.31
CA ALA A 10 15.35 -20.78 22.53
C ALA A 10 14.71 -20.99 23.92
N PRO A 11 14.24 -19.94 24.61
CA PRO A 11 13.52 -20.07 25.87
C PRO A 11 12.17 -20.79 25.68
N PRO A 12 11.67 -21.55 26.67
CA PRO A 12 10.41 -22.26 26.56
C PRO A 12 9.21 -21.30 26.50
N PRO A 13 8.14 -21.64 25.77
CA PRO A 13 6.92 -20.87 25.78
C PRO A 13 6.20 -21.08 27.13
N SER A 14 5.97 -20.00 27.87
CA SER A 14 5.07 -20.02 29.04
C SER A 14 3.63 -20.20 28.57
N GLY A 15 3.20 -21.45 28.38
CA GLY A 15 1.82 -21.83 28.14
C GLY A 15 1.07 -22.04 29.46
N GLY A 16 0.15 -21.14 29.80
CA GLY A 16 -0.95 -21.40 30.74
C GLY A 16 -2.18 -21.97 30.01
N PRO A 17 -3.07 -22.72 30.69
CA PRO A 17 -4.04 -23.62 30.03
C PRO A 17 -5.36 -22.96 29.59
N HIS A 18 -5.98 -23.61 28.58
CA HIS A 18 -7.29 -23.41 27.89
C HIS A 18 -8.47 -22.89 28.77
N ASP A 19 -9.46 -22.12 28.28
CA ASP A 19 -10.47 -22.41 27.22
C ASP A 19 -11.46 -21.20 27.05
N PRO A 20 -12.45 -21.11 26.11
CA PRO A 20 -12.50 -21.33 24.65
C PRO A 20 -12.91 -20.04 23.89
N ALA A 21 -12.13 -19.57 22.91
CA ALA A 21 -12.65 -18.79 21.77
C ALA A 21 -11.62 -18.67 20.65
N ASP A 22 -12.06 -19.01 19.44
CA ASP A 22 -11.53 -18.66 18.11
C ASP A 22 -10.27 -19.37 17.57
N PRO A 23 -10.30 -19.84 16.30
CA PRO A 23 -9.12 -20.34 15.61
C PRO A 23 -8.12 -19.20 15.28
N PRO A 24 -6.81 -19.34 15.56
CA PRO A 24 -5.82 -18.38 15.08
C PRO A 24 -5.43 -18.73 13.64
N VAL A 25 -6.26 -18.35 12.68
CA VAL A 25 -5.83 -18.29 11.27
C VAL A 25 -5.18 -16.93 11.05
N ALA A 26 -3.85 -16.96 11.03
CA ALA A 26 -2.91 -16.00 10.43
C ALA A 26 -3.35 -14.51 10.34
N PRO A 27 -2.64 -13.56 10.98
CA PRO A 27 -2.87 -12.15 10.68
C PRO A 27 -2.54 -11.89 9.20
N PRO A 28 -3.43 -11.24 8.41
CA PRO A 28 -3.04 -10.74 7.11
C PRO A 28 -1.92 -9.73 7.31
N ALA A 29 -0.77 -10.01 6.69
CA ALA A 29 0.32 -9.08 6.66
C ALA A 29 -0.13 -7.78 5.96
N ARG A 30 0.08 -6.66 6.67
CA ARG A 30 0.01 -5.24 6.24
C ARG A 30 -1.27 -4.48 6.62
N ASP A 31 -1.55 -4.46 7.91
CA ASP A 31 -2.00 -3.23 8.59
C ASP A 31 -0.84 -2.21 8.56
N ARG A 32 -0.63 -1.54 7.41
CA ARG A 32 0.07 -0.25 7.42
C ARG A 32 -1.01 0.79 7.63
N ASP A 33 -1.18 1.17 8.88
CA ASP A 33 -1.67 2.48 9.28
C ASP A 33 -2.89 2.95 8.49
N ARG A 34 -4.06 2.53 8.96
CA ARG A 34 -5.34 3.24 8.74
C ARG A 34 -5.29 4.62 9.42
N GLN A 35 -4.23 5.37 9.18
CA GLN A 35 -4.11 6.76 9.54
C GLN A 35 -5.21 7.48 8.75
N PRO A 36 -6.07 8.29 9.37
CA PRO A 36 -7.03 9.09 8.62
C PRO A 36 -6.22 9.84 7.57
N ALA A 37 -6.45 9.52 6.30
CA ALA A 37 -5.72 10.10 5.20
C ALA A 37 -5.80 11.61 5.39
N GLY A 38 -4.67 12.23 5.74
CA GLY A 38 -4.57 13.68 5.73
C GLY A 38 -5.01 14.19 4.34
N PRO A 39 -5.35 15.48 4.21
CA PRO A 39 -5.85 16.01 2.95
C PRO A 39 -4.97 15.54 1.78
N LEU A 40 -5.61 14.87 0.80
CA LEU A 40 -4.94 14.26 -0.34
C LEU A 40 -3.95 15.26 -0.95
N ARG A 41 -2.67 14.92 -0.93
CA ARG A 41 -1.61 15.80 -1.41
C ARG A 41 -1.48 15.64 -2.90
N MET A 42 -1.77 16.70 -3.65
CA MET A 42 -1.67 16.72 -5.10
C MET A 42 -0.84 17.90 -5.57
N THR A 43 -0.05 17.71 -6.62
CA THR A 43 0.54 18.84 -7.34
C THR A 43 -0.56 19.63 -8.07
N ARG A 44 -0.30 20.92 -8.36
CA ARG A 44 -1.25 21.77 -9.09
C ARG A 44 -1.66 21.15 -10.44
N GLY A 45 -0.70 20.58 -11.18
CA GLY A 45 -0.98 19.94 -12.47
C GLY A 45 -1.82 18.67 -12.33
N ALA A 46 -1.58 17.86 -11.30
CA ALA A 46 -2.40 16.69 -11.01
C ALA A 46 -3.85 17.08 -10.66
N ARG A 47 -4.04 18.12 -9.84
CA ARG A 47 -5.36 18.62 -9.48
C ARG A 47 -6.13 19.15 -10.69
N GLN A 48 -5.49 19.97 -11.53
CA GLN A 48 -6.11 20.45 -12.76
C GLN A 48 -6.49 19.32 -13.73
N ALA A 49 -5.66 18.28 -13.84
CA ALA A 49 -5.98 17.12 -14.66
C ALA A 49 -7.18 16.33 -14.12
N ALA A 50 -7.24 16.12 -12.80
CA ALA A 50 -8.36 15.47 -12.13
C ALA A 50 -9.67 16.25 -12.36
N GLU A 51 -9.66 17.57 -12.17
CA GLU A 51 -10.78 18.47 -12.45
C GLU A 51 -11.23 18.38 -13.92
N GLY A 52 -10.28 18.45 -14.87
CA GLY A 52 -10.56 18.33 -16.30
C GLY A 52 -11.18 16.99 -16.71
N MET A 53 -10.91 15.92 -15.96
CA MET A 53 -11.46 14.58 -16.18
C MET A 53 -12.70 14.25 -15.34
N ARG A 54 -13.13 15.18 -14.47
CA ARG A 54 -14.18 14.98 -13.46
C ARG A 54 -13.89 13.80 -12.54
N VAL A 55 -12.64 13.68 -12.10
CA VAL A 55 -12.19 12.72 -11.08
C VAL A 55 -12.17 13.47 -9.75
N THR A 56 -12.84 12.92 -8.75
CA THR A 56 -12.91 13.52 -7.42
C THR A 56 -11.68 13.14 -6.58
N ASP A 57 -11.37 13.93 -5.56
CA ASP A 57 -10.32 13.59 -4.58
C ASP A 57 -10.62 12.22 -3.92
N ALA A 58 -11.91 11.88 -3.75
CA ALA A 58 -12.33 10.58 -3.25
C ALA A 58 -11.96 9.44 -4.21
N ASP A 59 -12.18 9.59 -5.52
CA ASP A 59 -11.80 8.57 -6.52
C ASP A 59 -10.28 8.35 -6.55
N VAL A 60 -9.50 9.43 -6.39
CA VAL A 60 -8.03 9.35 -6.32
C VAL A 60 -7.60 8.64 -5.04
N GLN A 61 -8.20 8.98 -3.90
CA GLN A 61 -7.93 8.32 -2.62
C GLN A 61 -8.28 6.82 -2.70
N GLU A 62 -9.44 6.48 -3.26
CA GLU A 62 -9.86 5.09 -3.47
C GLU A 62 -8.88 4.31 -4.35
N CYS A 63 -8.31 4.96 -5.37
CA CYS A 63 -7.27 4.40 -6.23
C CYS A 63 -5.96 4.12 -5.47
N LEU A 64 -5.61 4.96 -4.49
CA LEU A 64 -4.42 4.77 -3.66
C LEU A 64 -4.63 3.72 -2.57
N ASP A 65 -5.82 3.68 -1.97
CA ASP A 65 -6.15 2.78 -0.85
C ASP A 65 -6.36 1.34 -1.31
N ALA A 66 -7.01 1.15 -2.46
CA ALA A 66 -7.29 -0.16 -3.04
C ALA A 66 -7.08 -0.15 -4.56
N PRO A 67 -5.81 -0.12 -5.02
CA PRO A 67 -5.48 -0.25 -6.44
C PRO A 67 -5.73 -1.68 -6.94
N ASP A 68 -6.10 -1.81 -8.22
CA ASP A 68 -6.06 -3.09 -8.94
C ASP A 68 -4.62 -3.51 -9.23
N ASP A 69 -3.75 -2.54 -9.50
CA ASP A 69 -2.34 -2.75 -9.84
C ASP A 69 -1.48 -1.57 -9.34
N ALA A 70 -0.30 -1.88 -8.82
CA ALA A 70 0.68 -0.92 -8.33
C ALA A 70 2.07 -1.27 -8.89
N THR A 71 2.53 -0.47 -9.85
CA THR A 71 3.80 -0.71 -10.55
C THR A 71 4.76 0.45 -10.32
N PRO A 72 6.02 0.21 -9.87
CA PRO A 72 7.04 1.25 -9.80
C PRO A 72 7.29 1.89 -11.17
N ASP A 73 7.51 3.20 -11.21
CA ASP A 73 7.88 3.89 -12.44
C ASP A 73 9.29 3.48 -12.90
N GLU A 74 9.40 3.00 -14.15
CA GLU A 74 10.66 2.48 -14.70
C GLU A 74 11.77 3.55 -14.78
N ARG A 75 11.41 4.82 -14.95
CA ARG A 75 12.37 5.93 -15.04
C ARG A 75 12.74 6.45 -13.66
N THR A 76 11.84 6.35 -12.70
CA THR A 76 12.05 6.87 -11.34
C THR A 76 11.39 5.93 -10.33
N PRO A 77 12.12 4.90 -9.84
CA PRO A 77 11.56 3.85 -8.98
C PRO A 77 11.01 4.33 -7.63
N SER A 78 11.34 5.55 -7.23
CA SER A 78 10.75 6.23 -6.06
C SER A 78 9.31 6.71 -6.30
N ARG A 79 8.76 6.51 -7.51
CA ARG A 79 7.38 6.81 -7.86
C ARG A 79 6.64 5.52 -8.18
N THR A 80 5.36 5.50 -7.89
CA THR A 80 4.50 4.33 -8.14
C THR A 80 3.28 4.73 -8.94
N HIS A 81 2.98 3.95 -9.97
CA HIS A 81 1.74 4.02 -10.73
C HIS A 81 0.70 3.13 -10.05
N PHE A 82 -0.32 3.75 -9.49
CA PHE A 82 -1.51 3.09 -8.97
C PHE A 82 -2.59 3.10 -10.04
N ARG A 83 -3.23 1.95 -10.24
CA ARG A 83 -4.26 1.78 -11.26
C ARG A 83 -5.52 1.26 -10.62
N ARG A 84 -6.65 1.85 -10.99
CA ARG A 84 -7.99 1.39 -10.62
C ARG A 84 -8.95 1.58 -11.79
N GLY A 85 -9.40 0.49 -12.38
CA GLY A 85 -10.18 0.49 -13.62
C GLY A 85 -9.46 1.22 -14.76
N ARG A 86 -9.96 2.41 -15.12
CA ARG A 86 -9.33 3.26 -16.14
C ARG A 86 -8.50 4.41 -15.56
N LEU A 87 -8.54 4.62 -14.25
CA LEU A 87 -7.82 5.69 -13.57
C LEU A 87 -6.37 5.24 -13.32
N VAL A 88 -5.42 6.12 -13.63
CA VAL A 88 -4.00 5.92 -13.34
C VAL A 88 -3.51 7.11 -12.52
N VAL A 89 -2.95 6.84 -11.35
CA VAL A 89 -2.42 7.84 -10.43
C VAL A 89 -0.93 7.58 -10.26
N LEU A 90 -0.11 8.57 -10.59
CA LEU A 90 1.32 8.52 -10.30
C LEU A 90 1.57 9.27 -9.00
N ALA A 91 2.05 8.56 -7.98
CA ALA A 91 2.42 9.16 -6.71
C ALA A 91 3.93 9.04 -6.44
N ALA A 92 4.47 10.01 -5.71
CA ALA A 92 5.80 9.96 -5.15
C ALA A 92 5.85 9.04 -3.90
N ALA A 93 7.06 8.71 -3.46
CA ALA A 93 7.30 7.90 -2.26
C ALA A 93 6.70 8.49 -0.96
N ASP A 94 6.48 9.80 -0.92
CA ASP A 94 5.84 10.50 0.21
C ASP A 94 4.30 10.50 0.14
N GLY A 95 3.71 9.84 -0.88
CA GLY A 95 2.27 9.81 -1.11
C GLY A 95 1.72 11.01 -1.89
N THR A 96 2.56 11.96 -2.31
CA THR A 96 2.10 13.11 -3.11
C THR A 96 1.74 12.68 -4.53
N VAL A 97 0.52 12.98 -4.97
CA VAL A 97 0.06 12.72 -6.33
C VAL A 97 0.68 13.71 -7.31
N LEU A 98 1.47 13.17 -8.23
CA LEU A 98 2.21 13.90 -9.24
C LEU A 98 1.43 14.04 -10.55
N ARG A 99 0.63 13.02 -10.91
CA ARG A 99 -0.16 13.00 -12.14
C ARG A 99 -1.40 12.13 -11.97
N VAL A 100 -2.49 12.56 -12.58
CA VAL A 100 -3.72 11.78 -12.75
C VAL A 100 -3.96 11.65 -14.24
N ASP A 101 -4.16 10.43 -14.71
CA ASP A 101 -4.40 10.11 -16.11
C ASP A 101 -5.54 9.09 -16.23
N ARG A 102 -6.10 8.96 -17.43
CA ARG A 102 -7.14 7.98 -17.73
C ARG A 102 -6.71 7.15 -18.93
N ARG A 103 -6.60 5.84 -18.74
CA ARG A 103 -6.24 4.91 -19.80
C ARG A 103 -7.26 5.01 -20.93
N ARG A 104 -6.77 5.20 -22.15
CA ARG A 104 -7.62 5.11 -23.36
C ARG A 104 -8.01 3.65 -23.59
N ARG A 105 -9.26 3.46 -23.99
CA ARG A 105 -9.87 2.15 -24.20
C ARG A 105 -9.27 1.46 -25.41
#